data_AF-A0AAU6UTL7-F1
#
_entry.id   AF-A0AAU6UTL7-F1
#
_cell.length_a   1.000
_cell.length_b   1.000
_cell.length_c   1.000
_cell.angle_alpha   90.00
_cell.angle_beta   90.00
_cell.angle_gamma   90.00
#
_symmetry.space_group_name_H-M   'P 1'
#
loop_
_entity.id
_entity.type
_entity.pdbx_description
1 polymer ?
#
loop_
_entity_poly.entity_id
_entity_poly.type
_entity_poly.pdbx_seq_one_letter_code
_entity_poly.pdbx_strand_id
1 'polypeptide(L)'
;MKSIYFKSAHILSLRHNKGFSFKFSPDINIITGENDTGKSSFIKSLYHTLGADIRLDKKWKEDNIVSKVVICVSNRDYAFLRHEKRISIFDITEGQDHHLVTSSSRTDIALTVRDIFDFNLELVTKSNLVQGQAQPASLYLPYYIDQDNGWGKVLDSFSSLAMYKDWQNNILNFHTGVKPKEYYTLQGKINLIDIDLVEIRATLKALEAAKKRFEESFGRVLFDVDVQYYEELLERFLHKCQDLHKEETEYRIKLIELLSLRDELVAEIEESKRQLDENNIGSLPPSADLEARYAVLEHRDKLLQIIPELYEQKSVYDDQITKIKEDLKNAKRLSSELKEMLQEVKEQLSLQDVINSQASKQVEVTFDEQINELLQKIGELDIARTQLSKEIAKFEDKKRAKEINDKFKESLKFAQTELGIKDPKVGTILQYGPISKSETGSRAPRAILAYHYALLKTIEDKSTSPMLPVVIDSPKQQDPDPHTTKKLFDLCIDGLSTKSQLIIGSVSLERETNQFKTLTMTEKYSLLKPELYNQVYQEIMPLYQKAALS
;
A
#
# COMPACT_ATOMS: atom_id res chain seq x y z
N MET A 1 8.37 -33.14 -30.76
CA MET A 1 9.30 -33.30 -29.62
C MET A 1 8.65 -32.63 -28.41
N LYS A 2 8.76 -33.20 -27.20
CA LYS A 2 8.09 -32.65 -26.01
C LYS A 2 8.76 -31.34 -25.60
N SER A 3 7.96 -30.34 -25.26
CA SER A 3 8.45 -29.00 -24.89
C SER A 3 9.14 -28.98 -23.54
N ILE A 4 8.71 -29.83 -22.60
CA ILE A 4 9.27 -29.92 -21.25
C ILE A 4 9.47 -31.38 -20.86
N TYR A 5 10.69 -31.74 -20.46
CA TYR A 5 11.02 -33.10 -19.99
C TYR A 5 12.26 -33.14 -19.10
N PHE A 6 12.27 -34.01 -18.10
CA PHE A 6 13.46 -34.31 -17.31
C PHE A 6 14.50 -35.01 -18.18
N LYS A 7 15.76 -34.57 -18.08
CA LYS A 7 16.92 -35.19 -18.75
C LYS A 7 17.68 -36.11 -17.81
N SER A 8 17.95 -35.65 -16.60
CA SER A 8 18.63 -36.47 -15.59
C SER A 8 18.34 -36.00 -14.17
N ALA A 9 18.53 -36.91 -13.23
CA ALA A 9 18.49 -36.62 -11.80
C ALA A 9 19.70 -37.26 -11.11
N HIS A 10 20.23 -36.55 -10.12
CA HIS A 10 21.43 -36.91 -9.38
C HIS A 10 21.20 -36.61 -7.90
N ILE A 11 21.58 -37.54 -7.03
CA ILE A 11 21.43 -37.41 -5.59
C ILE A 11 22.75 -37.81 -4.93
N LEU A 12 23.25 -36.96 -4.05
CA LEU A 12 24.51 -37.15 -3.36
C LEU A 12 24.28 -37.03 -1.85
N SER A 13 24.67 -38.04 -1.08
CA SER A 13 24.78 -37.93 0.38
C SER A 13 26.21 -37.59 0.72
N LEU A 14 26.42 -36.38 1.25
CA LEU A 14 27.72 -35.94 1.75
C LEU A 14 28.10 -36.63 3.07
N ARG A 15 27.10 -37.05 3.85
CA ARG A 15 27.33 -37.73 5.14
C ARG A 15 27.87 -39.15 4.96
N HIS A 16 27.32 -39.90 4.01
CA HIS A 16 27.61 -41.32 3.84
C HIS A 16 28.52 -41.63 2.65
N ASN A 17 28.95 -40.60 1.90
CA ASN A 17 29.71 -40.74 0.66
C ASN A 17 29.06 -41.71 -0.33
N LYS A 18 27.77 -41.51 -0.62
CA LYS A 18 27.00 -42.31 -1.58
C LYS A 18 26.33 -41.44 -2.63
N GLY A 19 26.22 -41.96 -3.85
CA GLY A 19 25.61 -41.28 -4.98
C GLY A 19 24.51 -42.09 -5.65
N PHE A 20 23.67 -41.41 -6.40
CA PHE A 20 22.73 -42.02 -7.35
C PHE A 20 22.57 -41.09 -8.55
N SER A 21 22.48 -41.66 -9.75
CA SER A 21 22.11 -40.91 -10.96
C SER A 21 21.20 -41.71 -11.86
N PHE A 22 20.33 -41.02 -12.58
CA PHE A 22 19.47 -41.61 -13.60
C PHE A 22 19.28 -40.65 -14.78
N LYS A 23 19.41 -41.18 -16.00
CA LYS A 23 19.10 -40.45 -17.25
C LYS A 23 17.75 -40.90 -17.76
N PHE A 24 16.86 -39.94 -18.00
CA PHE A 24 15.51 -40.18 -18.47
C PHE A 24 15.46 -40.23 -20.00
N SER A 25 14.54 -41.03 -20.54
CA SER A 25 14.03 -40.85 -21.89
C SER A 25 13.06 -39.67 -21.91
N PRO A 26 13.04 -38.82 -22.98
CA PRO A 26 11.99 -37.81 -23.13
C PRO A 26 10.58 -38.45 -23.18
N ASP A 27 10.48 -39.74 -23.52
CA ASP A 27 9.21 -40.42 -23.68
C ASP A 27 8.64 -41.00 -22.39
N ILE A 28 8.81 -42.30 -22.18
CA ILE A 28 8.24 -43.04 -21.06
C ILE A 28 9.37 -43.64 -20.23
N ASN A 29 9.26 -43.47 -18.91
CA ASN A 29 10.19 -43.96 -17.93
C ASN A 29 9.47 -44.78 -16.87
N ILE A 30 9.93 -46.00 -16.64
CA ILE A 30 9.39 -46.91 -15.63
C ILE A 30 10.39 -47.00 -14.49
N ILE A 31 9.94 -46.79 -13.26
CA ILE A 31 10.74 -46.97 -12.05
C ILE A 31 10.10 -48.11 -11.27
N THR A 32 10.78 -49.25 -11.22
CA THR A 32 10.30 -50.45 -10.54
C THR A 32 11.21 -50.85 -9.40
N GLY A 33 10.62 -51.39 -8.34
CA GLY A 33 11.35 -51.89 -7.18
C GLY A 33 10.40 -52.25 -6.03
N GLU A 34 10.81 -53.23 -5.23
CA GLU A 34 10.11 -53.60 -4.01
C GLU A 34 9.98 -52.42 -3.04
N ASN A 35 9.13 -52.59 -2.03
CA ASN A 35 9.05 -51.64 -0.92
C ASN A 35 10.43 -51.47 -0.26
N ASP A 36 10.66 -50.26 0.27
CA ASP A 36 11.89 -49.86 0.96
C ASP A 36 13.17 -49.80 0.09
N THR A 37 13.07 -49.97 -1.23
CA THR A 37 14.22 -49.80 -2.15
C THR A 37 14.59 -48.34 -2.41
N GLY A 38 13.73 -47.39 -1.99
CA GLY A 38 13.93 -45.95 -2.17
C GLY A 38 13.33 -45.35 -3.44
N LYS A 39 12.50 -46.11 -4.16
CA LYS A 39 11.70 -45.66 -5.33
C LYS A 39 10.96 -44.35 -5.07
N SER A 40 10.14 -44.31 -4.03
CA SER A 40 9.30 -43.16 -3.72
C SER A 40 10.16 -41.96 -3.30
N SER A 41 11.26 -42.19 -2.56
CA SER A 41 12.21 -41.15 -2.21
C SER A 41 12.86 -40.52 -3.45
N PHE A 42 13.23 -41.33 -4.45
CA PHE A 42 13.74 -40.84 -5.72
C PHE A 42 12.68 -40.06 -6.51
N ILE A 43 11.47 -40.59 -6.66
CA ILE A 43 10.40 -39.91 -7.41
C ILE A 43 10.04 -38.56 -6.77
N LYS A 44 9.85 -38.52 -5.44
CA LYS A 44 9.60 -37.29 -4.68
C LYS A 44 10.74 -36.27 -4.84
N SER A 45 11.98 -36.73 -4.98
CA SER A 45 13.15 -35.85 -5.13
C SER A 45 13.09 -34.98 -6.40
N LEU A 46 12.37 -35.40 -7.45
CA LEU A 46 12.29 -34.67 -8.71
C LEU A 46 11.65 -33.28 -8.49
N TYR A 47 10.38 -33.25 -8.14
CA TYR A 47 9.68 -31.99 -7.90
C TYR A 47 10.14 -31.27 -6.62
N HIS A 48 10.67 -32.01 -5.64
CA HIS A 48 11.32 -31.41 -4.48
C HIS A 48 12.53 -30.57 -4.86
N THR A 49 13.39 -31.08 -5.76
CA THR A 49 14.57 -30.32 -6.23
C THR A 49 14.16 -29.09 -7.03
N LEU A 50 13.04 -29.18 -7.76
CA LEU A 50 12.44 -28.08 -8.54
C LEU A 50 11.66 -27.06 -7.67
N GLY A 51 11.72 -27.16 -6.34
CA GLY A 51 11.17 -26.17 -5.41
C GLY A 51 9.75 -26.43 -4.92
N ALA A 52 9.18 -27.61 -5.14
CA ALA A 52 7.91 -27.99 -4.55
C ALA A 52 8.11 -28.77 -3.25
N ASP A 53 7.59 -28.24 -2.15
CA ASP A 53 7.71 -28.92 -0.86
C ASP A 53 6.79 -30.14 -0.80
N ILE A 54 7.38 -31.27 -0.42
CA ILE A 54 6.72 -32.57 -0.32
C ILE A 54 7.11 -33.25 0.98
N ARG A 55 6.26 -34.16 1.46
CA ARG A 55 6.56 -34.97 2.64
C ARG A 55 7.67 -35.97 2.30
N LEU A 56 8.84 -35.73 2.86
CA LEU A 56 9.99 -36.63 2.84
C LEU A 56 10.18 -37.30 4.19
N ASP A 57 10.71 -38.52 4.18
CA ASP A 57 11.07 -39.27 5.38
C ASP A 57 12.10 -38.54 6.23
N LYS A 58 12.05 -38.78 7.55
CA LYS A 58 12.97 -38.14 8.49
C LYS A 58 14.44 -38.47 8.19
N LYS A 59 14.72 -39.73 7.87
CA LYS A 59 16.07 -40.21 7.51
C LYS A 59 16.66 -39.44 6.33
N TRP A 60 15.86 -39.13 5.31
CA TRP A 60 16.29 -38.33 4.16
C TRP A 60 16.84 -36.95 4.57
N LYS A 61 16.22 -36.32 5.56
CA LYS A 61 16.66 -35.01 6.07
C LYS A 61 17.96 -35.10 6.87
N GLU A 62 18.21 -36.23 7.53
CA GLU A 62 19.40 -36.47 8.35
C GLU A 62 20.65 -36.88 7.53
N ASP A 63 20.47 -37.26 6.25
CA ASP A 63 21.52 -37.79 5.38
C ASP A 63 22.33 -36.72 4.62
N ASN A 64 22.09 -35.43 4.91
CA ASN A 64 22.77 -34.28 4.28
C ASN A 64 22.83 -34.40 2.75
N ILE A 65 21.63 -34.46 2.15
CA ILE A 65 21.45 -34.71 0.71
C ILE A 65 21.59 -33.43 -0.10
N VAL A 66 22.38 -33.50 -1.17
CA VAL A 66 22.38 -32.54 -2.29
C VAL A 66 21.77 -33.23 -3.49
N SER A 67 20.73 -32.65 -4.08
CA SER A 67 20.09 -33.15 -5.29
C SER A 67 20.26 -32.19 -6.46
N LYS A 68 20.50 -32.73 -7.66
CA LYS A 68 20.52 -32.00 -8.92
C LYS A 68 19.54 -32.63 -9.89
N VAL A 69 18.63 -31.83 -10.46
CA VAL A 69 17.73 -32.27 -11.53
C VAL A 69 17.96 -31.38 -12.75
N VAL A 70 18.19 -32.01 -13.90
CA VAL A 70 18.29 -31.32 -15.18
C VAL A 70 16.98 -31.50 -15.94
N ILE A 71 16.36 -30.38 -16.31
CA ILE A 71 15.10 -30.34 -17.07
C ILE A 71 15.30 -29.52 -18.33
N CYS A 72 14.79 -30.03 -19.45
CA CYS A 72 14.70 -29.30 -20.70
C CYS A 72 13.37 -28.53 -20.72
N VAL A 73 13.41 -27.23 -21.01
CA VAL A 73 12.24 -26.36 -21.19
C VAL A 73 12.43 -25.57 -22.47
N SER A 74 11.58 -25.80 -23.47
CA SER A 74 11.61 -25.10 -24.77
C SER A 74 13.00 -25.08 -25.42
N ASN A 75 13.65 -26.25 -25.47
CA ASN A 75 15.01 -26.49 -26.00
C ASN A 75 16.16 -25.88 -25.18
N ARG A 76 15.90 -25.35 -23.99
CA ARG A 76 16.94 -24.91 -23.04
C ARG A 76 17.07 -25.89 -21.88
N ASP A 77 18.29 -26.09 -21.41
CA ASP A 77 18.58 -27.00 -20.30
C ASP A 77 18.80 -26.22 -19.01
N TYR A 78 18.00 -26.53 -18.00
CA TYR A 78 18.09 -25.93 -16.68
C TYR A 78 18.50 -26.96 -15.65
N ALA A 79 19.52 -26.63 -14.85
CA ALA A 79 19.95 -27.42 -13.71
C ALA A 79 19.44 -26.79 -12.41
N PHE A 80 18.56 -27.52 -11.72
CA PHE A 80 18.10 -27.20 -10.39
C PHE A 80 18.94 -27.97 -9.38
N LEU A 81 19.55 -27.28 -8.43
CA LEU A 81 20.24 -27.86 -7.29
C LEU A 81 19.49 -27.51 -6.01
N ARG A 82 19.32 -28.49 -5.12
CA ARG A 82 18.75 -28.26 -3.79
C ARG A 82 19.65 -28.88 -2.73
N HIS A 83 19.98 -28.07 -1.73
CA HIS A 83 20.62 -28.50 -0.49
C HIS A 83 19.85 -27.89 0.67
N GLU A 84 19.22 -28.75 1.47
CA GLU A 84 18.26 -28.35 2.50
C GLU A 84 17.14 -27.43 1.95
N LYS A 85 17.12 -26.17 2.40
CA LYS A 85 16.18 -25.13 1.97
C LYS A 85 16.73 -24.24 0.84
N ARG A 86 18.03 -24.28 0.58
CA ARG A 86 18.68 -23.46 -0.44
C ARG A 86 18.51 -24.14 -1.80
N ILE A 87 17.98 -23.39 -2.77
CA ILE A 87 17.82 -23.83 -4.14
C ILE A 87 18.68 -22.93 -5.02
N SER A 88 19.37 -23.54 -5.99
CA SER A 88 20.14 -22.83 -7.00
C SER A 88 19.71 -23.29 -8.39
N ILE A 89 19.58 -22.35 -9.32
CA ILE A 89 19.15 -22.64 -10.69
C ILE A 89 20.17 -22.07 -11.64
N PHE A 90 20.58 -22.89 -12.61
CA PHE A 90 21.48 -22.52 -13.69
C PHE A 90 20.79 -22.81 -15.02
N ASP A 91 20.94 -21.91 -15.98
CA ASP A 91 20.84 -22.26 -17.40
C ASP A 91 22.17 -22.90 -17.77
N ILE A 92 22.12 -24.12 -18.30
CA ILE A 92 23.29 -24.92 -18.71
C ILE A 92 23.25 -25.25 -20.21
N THR A 93 22.44 -24.50 -20.97
CA THR A 93 22.28 -24.66 -22.41
C THR A 93 23.63 -24.52 -23.10
N GLU A 94 23.92 -25.41 -24.06
CA GLU A 94 25.17 -25.41 -24.82
C GLU A 94 26.45 -25.50 -23.96
N GLY A 95 26.34 -25.97 -22.71
CA GLY A 95 27.48 -26.11 -21.80
C GLY A 95 27.95 -24.81 -21.15
N GLN A 96 27.17 -23.72 -21.28
CA GLN A 96 27.40 -22.48 -20.55
C GLN A 96 26.65 -22.50 -19.22
N ASP A 97 27.36 -22.51 -18.10
CA ASP A 97 26.75 -22.47 -16.76
C ASP A 97 26.40 -21.04 -16.36
N HIS A 98 25.27 -20.52 -16.82
CA HIS A 98 24.76 -19.21 -16.40
C HIS A 98 23.93 -19.34 -15.12
N HIS A 99 24.43 -18.75 -14.03
CA HIS A 99 23.73 -18.69 -12.75
C HIS A 99 22.51 -17.77 -12.85
N LEU A 100 21.33 -18.27 -12.46
CA LEU A 100 20.08 -17.51 -12.47
C LEU A 100 19.68 -17.04 -11.07
N VAL A 101 19.73 -17.95 -10.09
CA VAL A 101 19.37 -17.64 -8.71
C VAL A 101 20.03 -18.63 -7.76
N THR A 102 20.36 -18.16 -6.57
CA THR A 102 20.62 -18.99 -5.41
C THR A 102 19.94 -18.36 -4.21
N SER A 103 18.92 -19.01 -3.65
CA SER A 103 18.16 -18.45 -2.53
C SER A 103 17.51 -19.53 -1.66
N SER A 104 17.25 -19.17 -0.40
CA SER A 104 16.36 -19.90 0.51
C SER A 104 14.96 -19.26 0.60
N SER A 105 14.78 -18.09 -0.03
CA SER A 105 13.50 -17.41 -0.20
C SER A 105 12.65 -18.15 -1.23
N ARG A 106 11.44 -18.56 -0.86
CA ARG A 106 10.50 -19.19 -1.79
C ARG A 106 10.06 -18.23 -2.90
N THR A 107 10.04 -16.92 -2.64
CA THR A 107 9.64 -15.90 -3.60
C THR A 107 10.63 -15.81 -4.74
N ASP A 108 11.94 -15.73 -4.45
CA ASP A 108 12.98 -15.59 -5.48
C ASP A 108 13.01 -16.81 -6.40
N ILE A 109 12.87 -18.01 -5.81
CA ILE A 109 12.77 -19.26 -6.57
C ILE A 109 11.49 -19.28 -7.41
N ALA A 110 10.35 -18.83 -6.87
CA ALA A 110 9.10 -18.76 -7.61
C ALA A 110 9.17 -17.80 -8.80
N LEU A 111 9.83 -16.64 -8.66
CA LEU A 111 10.05 -15.69 -9.76
C LEU A 111 10.96 -16.25 -10.85
N THR A 112 12.03 -16.96 -10.46
CA THR A 112 12.92 -17.60 -11.45
C THR A 112 12.20 -18.74 -12.18
N VAL A 113 11.40 -19.55 -11.47
CA VAL A 113 10.55 -20.60 -12.07
C VAL A 113 9.48 -20.00 -12.98
N ARG A 114 8.88 -18.87 -12.61
CA ARG A 114 7.94 -18.13 -13.48
C ARG A 114 8.60 -17.82 -14.83
N ASP A 115 9.82 -17.28 -14.80
CA ASP A 115 10.53 -16.86 -16.02
C ASP A 115 10.96 -18.05 -16.88
N ILE A 116 11.42 -19.14 -16.27
CA ILE A 116 11.81 -20.37 -16.98
C ILE A 116 10.61 -21.04 -17.67
N PHE A 117 9.47 -21.13 -16.98
CA PHE A 117 8.31 -21.91 -17.43
C PHE A 117 7.18 -21.07 -18.05
N ASP A 118 7.32 -19.75 -18.16
CA ASP A 118 6.22 -18.79 -18.44
C ASP A 118 5.01 -19.01 -17.50
N PHE A 119 5.29 -19.32 -16.23
CA PHE A 119 4.30 -19.68 -15.21
C PHE A 119 3.79 -18.45 -14.45
N ASN A 120 2.95 -17.66 -15.09
CA ASN A 120 2.39 -16.41 -14.54
C ASN A 120 1.08 -16.63 -13.77
N LEU A 121 1.10 -17.47 -12.73
CA LEU A 121 -0.03 -17.61 -11.81
C LEU A 121 0.27 -16.85 -10.52
N GLU A 122 -0.57 -15.88 -10.20
CA GLU A 122 -0.53 -15.16 -8.94
C GLU A 122 -1.67 -15.61 -8.02
N LEU A 123 -1.37 -15.81 -6.75
CA LEU A 123 -2.32 -16.24 -5.73
C LEU A 123 -2.26 -15.33 -4.50
N VAL A 124 -3.41 -15.17 -3.85
CA VAL A 124 -3.53 -14.39 -2.61
C VAL A 124 -3.11 -15.24 -1.42
N THR A 125 -2.12 -14.77 -0.67
CA THR A 125 -1.65 -15.44 0.56
C THR A 125 -2.57 -15.09 1.73
N LYS A 126 -3.02 -16.07 2.50
CA LYS A 126 -3.98 -15.85 3.61
C LYS A 126 -3.42 -15.03 4.77
N SER A 127 -2.11 -15.09 5.01
CA SER A 127 -1.49 -14.46 6.19
C SER A 127 -1.38 -12.95 6.10
N ASN A 128 -1.18 -12.41 4.90
CA ASN A 128 -1.00 -10.97 4.66
C ASN A 128 -1.94 -10.42 3.58
N LEU A 129 -2.80 -11.26 2.99
CA LEU A 129 -3.71 -10.92 1.90
C LEU A 129 -3.03 -10.34 0.65
N VAL A 130 -1.70 -10.49 0.55
CA VAL A 130 -0.93 -10.03 -0.60
C VAL A 130 -1.07 -11.05 -1.72
N GLN A 131 -1.40 -10.56 -2.91
CA GLN A 131 -1.30 -11.33 -4.14
C GLN A 131 0.13 -11.27 -4.67
N GLY A 132 0.68 -12.45 -5.01
CA GLY A 132 1.99 -12.54 -5.63
C GLY A 132 2.17 -13.87 -6.34
N GLN A 133 3.34 -14.03 -6.97
CA GLN A 133 3.69 -15.23 -7.72
C GLN A 133 3.48 -16.50 -6.88
N ALA A 134 2.75 -17.47 -7.44
CA ALA A 134 2.52 -18.75 -6.81
C ALA A 134 3.81 -19.56 -6.73
N GLN A 135 3.98 -20.30 -5.63
CA GLN A 135 5.14 -21.18 -5.45
C GLN A 135 5.21 -22.29 -6.52
N PRO A 136 6.41 -22.83 -6.82
CA PRO A 136 6.60 -23.85 -7.85
C PRO A 136 5.68 -25.07 -7.74
N ALA A 137 5.29 -25.45 -6.52
CA ALA A 137 4.32 -26.54 -6.29
C ALA A 137 3.01 -26.33 -7.06
N SER A 138 2.55 -25.09 -7.26
CA SER A 138 1.34 -24.77 -8.01
C SER A 138 1.46 -25.05 -9.51
N LEU A 139 2.67 -25.04 -10.07
CA LEU A 139 2.95 -25.39 -11.46
C LEU A 139 2.88 -26.92 -11.66
N TYR A 140 3.47 -27.69 -10.75
CA TYR A 140 3.62 -29.14 -10.90
C TYR A 140 2.39 -29.94 -10.47
N LEU A 141 1.48 -29.33 -9.70
CA LEU A 141 0.39 -30.01 -9.03
C LEU A 141 -0.52 -30.88 -9.93
N PRO A 142 -0.94 -30.45 -11.14
CA PRO A 142 -1.74 -31.32 -12.02
C PRO A 142 -1.00 -32.57 -12.49
N TYR A 143 0.34 -32.50 -12.53
CA TYR A 143 1.22 -33.46 -13.19
C TYR A 143 1.86 -34.45 -12.22
N TYR A 144 1.54 -34.38 -10.92
CA TYR A 144 2.13 -35.27 -9.92
C TYR A 144 1.08 -35.91 -9.02
N ILE A 145 1.11 -37.25 -8.95
CA ILE A 145 0.36 -38.02 -7.96
C ILE A 145 1.36 -38.66 -6.99
N ASP A 146 1.34 -38.16 -5.75
CA ASP A 146 2.18 -38.67 -4.66
C ASP A 146 1.64 -39.99 -4.09
N GLN A 147 2.55 -40.89 -3.69
CA GLN A 147 2.17 -42.16 -3.06
C GLN A 147 1.44 -41.96 -1.72
N ASP A 148 1.85 -41.00 -0.88
CA ASP A 148 1.33 -40.89 0.49
C ASP A 148 0.00 -40.14 0.51
N ASN A 149 -0.04 -38.96 -0.10
CA ASN A 149 -1.19 -38.06 -0.01
C ASN A 149 -2.04 -38.05 -1.30
N GLY A 150 -1.44 -38.30 -2.46
CA GLY A 150 -2.08 -38.12 -3.76
C GLY A 150 -3.26 -39.06 -4.02
N TRP A 151 -3.27 -40.24 -3.39
CA TRP A 151 -4.32 -41.26 -3.54
C TRP A 151 -5.44 -41.19 -2.50
N GLY A 152 -5.33 -40.30 -1.50
CA GLY A 152 -6.40 -40.05 -0.54
C GLY A 152 -7.30 -38.88 -0.93
N LYS A 153 -6.72 -37.87 -1.60
CA LYS A 153 -7.41 -36.66 -2.03
C LYS A 153 -6.74 -36.09 -3.28
N VAL A 154 -7.54 -35.74 -4.28
CA VAL A 154 -7.04 -35.09 -5.50
C VAL A 154 -6.39 -33.76 -5.16
N LEU A 155 -5.30 -33.46 -5.86
CA LEU A 155 -4.52 -32.22 -5.72
C LEU A 155 -3.84 -32.07 -4.35
N ASP A 156 -3.55 -33.16 -3.63
CA ASP A 156 -2.94 -33.09 -2.28
C ASP A 156 -1.49 -33.58 -2.24
N SER A 157 -0.84 -33.71 -3.41
CA SER A 157 0.51 -34.25 -3.57
C SER A 157 1.62 -33.36 -2.99
N PHE A 158 1.38 -32.06 -2.82
CA PHE A 158 2.36 -31.09 -2.32
C PHE A 158 1.90 -30.44 -1.01
N SER A 159 2.88 -30.07 -0.19
CA SER A 159 2.67 -29.35 1.06
C SER A 159 2.52 -27.83 0.83
N SER A 160 2.01 -27.11 1.83
CA SER A 160 2.01 -25.64 1.92
C SER A 160 1.08 -24.87 0.96
N LEU A 161 0.49 -25.48 -0.06
CA LEU A 161 -0.45 -24.78 -0.97
C LEU A 161 -1.69 -24.20 -0.25
N ALA A 162 -2.08 -24.79 0.88
CA ALA A 162 -3.17 -24.31 1.72
C ALA A 162 -2.96 -22.91 2.33
N MET A 163 -1.74 -22.35 2.24
CA MET A 163 -1.45 -20.95 2.61
C MET A 163 -2.16 -19.94 1.70
N TYR A 164 -2.54 -20.33 0.49
CA TYR A 164 -3.24 -19.46 -0.46
C TYR A 164 -4.77 -19.57 -0.32
N LYS A 165 -5.48 -18.49 -0.65
CA LYS A 165 -6.95 -18.46 -0.73
C LYS A 165 -7.43 -19.13 -2.03
N ASP A 166 -8.44 -20.00 -1.92
CA ASP A 166 -9.11 -20.68 -3.04
C ASP A 166 -8.15 -21.31 -4.08
N TRP A 167 -7.03 -21.83 -3.59
CA TRP A 167 -5.89 -22.21 -4.42
C TRP A 167 -6.20 -23.36 -5.38
N GLN A 168 -7.01 -24.36 -4.98
CA GLN A 168 -7.38 -25.44 -5.89
C GLN A 168 -8.11 -24.89 -7.12
N ASN A 169 -9.12 -24.05 -6.90
CA ASN A 169 -9.94 -23.51 -7.98
C ASN A 169 -9.10 -22.63 -8.91
N ASN A 170 -8.22 -21.80 -8.34
CA ASN A 170 -7.36 -20.93 -9.13
C ASN A 170 -6.33 -21.73 -9.93
N ILE A 171 -5.66 -22.71 -9.35
CA ILE A 171 -4.72 -23.58 -10.07
C ILE A 171 -5.44 -24.35 -11.18
N LEU A 172 -6.61 -24.93 -10.90
CA LEU A 172 -7.38 -25.67 -11.89
C LEU A 172 -7.81 -24.79 -13.06
N ASN A 173 -8.36 -23.60 -12.79
CA ASN A 173 -8.79 -22.68 -13.83
C ASN A 173 -7.61 -22.19 -14.69
N PHE A 174 -6.46 -21.92 -14.04
CA PHE A 174 -5.24 -21.52 -14.73
C PHE A 174 -4.74 -22.62 -15.68
N HIS A 175 -4.48 -23.81 -15.16
CA HIS A 175 -3.89 -24.89 -15.98
C HIS A 175 -4.80 -25.35 -17.10
N THR A 176 -6.12 -25.37 -16.88
CA THR A 176 -7.08 -25.78 -17.93
C THR A 176 -7.39 -24.68 -18.95
N GLY A 177 -6.88 -23.46 -18.73
CA GLY A 177 -7.13 -22.32 -19.62
C GLY A 177 -8.53 -21.73 -19.50
N VAL A 178 -9.27 -22.02 -18.41
CA VAL A 178 -10.56 -21.35 -18.11
C VAL A 178 -10.32 -19.89 -17.81
N LYS A 179 -9.24 -19.59 -17.06
CA LYS A 179 -8.78 -18.23 -16.78
C LYS A 179 -7.32 -18.13 -17.23
N PRO A 180 -7.00 -17.27 -18.20
CA PRO A 180 -5.63 -17.14 -18.70
C PRO A 180 -4.75 -16.35 -17.71
N LYS A 181 -3.44 -16.27 -17.97
CA LYS A 181 -2.49 -15.58 -17.09
C LYS A 181 -2.83 -14.10 -16.87
N GLU A 182 -3.33 -13.44 -17.91
CA GLU A 182 -3.72 -12.02 -17.90
C GLU A 182 -4.85 -11.75 -16.89
N TYR A 183 -5.76 -12.72 -16.69
CA TYR A 183 -6.81 -12.61 -15.67
C TYR A 183 -6.20 -12.44 -14.28
N TYR A 184 -5.20 -13.26 -13.94
CA TYR A 184 -4.60 -13.26 -12.60
C TYR A 184 -3.79 -11.99 -12.36
N THR A 185 -3.03 -11.51 -13.35
CA THR A 185 -2.33 -10.22 -13.26
C THR A 185 -3.29 -9.05 -13.03
N LEU A 186 -4.41 -9.00 -13.77
CA LEU A 186 -5.42 -7.95 -13.57
C LEU A 186 -6.10 -8.07 -12.20
N GLN A 187 -6.41 -9.29 -11.75
CA GLN A 187 -6.99 -9.53 -10.43
C GLN A 187 -6.04 -9.07 -9.31
N GLY A 188 -4.73 -9.20 -9.51
CA GLY A 188 -3.73 -8.72 -8.57
C GLY A 188 -3.73 -7.21 -8.43
N LYS A 189 -3.80 -6.50 -9.57
CA LYS A 189 -3.93 -5.04 -9.57
C LYS A 189 -5.21 -4.58 -8.87
N ILE A 190 -6.34 -5.25 -9.10
CA ILE A 190 -7.60 -4.95 -8.39
C ILE A 190 -7.45 -5.19 -6.89
N ASN A 191 -6.86 -6.30 -6.48
CA ASN A 191 -6.67 -6.62 -5.07
C ASN A 191 -5.79 -5.60 -4.35
N LEU A 192 -4.75 -5.07 -5.00
CA LEU A 192 -3.92 -3.99 -4.45
C LEU A 192 -4.73 -2.70 -4.27
N ILE A 193 -5.50 -2.31 -5.29
CA ILE A 193 -6.39 -1.13 -5.19
C ILE A 193 -7.42 -1.33 -4.08
N ASP A 194 -7.99 -2.53 -3.92
CA ASP A 194 -8.95 -2.83 -2.86
C ASP A 194 -8.32 -2.70 -1.46
N ILE A 195 -7.06 -3.09 -1.29
CA ILE A 195 -6.31 -2.90 -0.04
C ILE A 195 -6.11 -1.40 0.24
N ASP A 196 -5.63 -0.65 -0.75
CA ASP A 196 -5.39 0.80 -0.62
C ASP A 196 -6.69 1.56 -0.31
N LEU A 197 -7.79 1.19 -0.97
CA LEU A 197 -9.12 1.79 -0.72
C LEU A 197 -9.60 1.51 0.71
N VAL A 198 -9.36 0.33 1.26
CA VAL A 198 -9.73 0.01 2.66
C VAL A 198 -8.94 0.90 3.63
N GLU A 199 -7.64 1.07 3.41
CA GLU A 199 -6.80 1.92 4.25
C GLU A 199 -7.21 3.39 4.18
N ILE A 200 -7.36 3.94 2.97
CA ILE A 200 -7.71 5.34 2.76
C ILE A 200 -9.11 5.65 3.32
N ARG A 201 -10.09 4.75 3.14
CA ARG A 201 -11.44 4.92 3.70
C ARG A 201 -11.44 4.86 5.23
N ALA A 202 -10.56 4.06 5.83
CA ALA A 202 -10.40 4.03 7.29
C ALA A 202 -9.82 5.36 7.81
N THR A 203 -8.81 5.90 7.13
CA THR A 203 -8.21 7.22 7.43
C THR A 203 -9.24 8.34 7.28
N LEU A 204 -10.01 8.35 6.18
CA LEU A 204 -11.08 9.33 5.97
C LEU A 204 -12.09 9.29 7.12
N LYS A 205 -12.57 8.10 7.49
CA LYS A 205 -13.52 7.94 8.61
C LYS A 205 -12.96 8.44 9.94
N ALA A 206 -11.66 8.22 10.20
CA ALA A 206 -11.01 8.73 11.39
C ALA A 206 -10.90 10.26 11.38
N LEU A 207 -10.59 10.85 10.21
CA LEU A 207 -10.50 12.29 10.01
C LEU A 207 -11.86 12.97 10.14
N GLU A 208 -12.92 12.42 9.55
CA GLU A 208 -14.30 12.90 9.71
C GLU A 208 -14.76 12.85 11.17
N ALA A 209 -14.41 11.77 11.89
CA ALA A 209 -14.71 11.67 13.32
C ALA A 209 -13.92 12.69 14.16
N ALA A 210 -12.67 12.98 13.77
CA ALA A 210 -11.86 14.02 14.41
C ALA A 210 -12.44 15.41 14.14
N LYS A 211 -12.83 15.72 12.90
CA LYS A 211 -13.50 16.96 12.52
C LYS A 211 -14.78 17.15 13.32
N LYS A 212 -15.64 16.13 13.39
CA LYS A 212 -16.88 16.20 14.17
C LYS A 212 -16.64 16.47 15.65
N ARG A 213 -15.64 15.81 16.26
CA ARG A 213 -15.27 16.06 17.67
C ARG A 213 -14.71 17.46 17.88
N PHE A 214 -13.96 17.96 16.90
CA PHE A 214 -13.46 19.32 16.91
C PHE A 214 -14.64 20.31 16.88
N GLU A 215 -15.57 20.17 15.93
CA GLU A 215 -16.80 20.98 15.85
C GLU A 215 -17.64 20.92 17.15
N GLU A 216 -17.78 19.73 17.76
CA GLU A 216 -18.48 19.56 19.04
C GLU A 216 -17.75 20.23 20.22
N SER A 217 -16.41 20.22 20.24
CA SER A 217 -15.59 20.82 21.29
C SER A 217 -15.57 22.35 21.23
N PHE A 218 -15.72 22.93 20.05
CA PHE A 218 -15.76 24.39 19.87
C PHE A 218 -17.16 24.97 20.11
N GLY A 219 -18.17 24.12 20.29
CA GLY A 219 -19.53 24.52 20.62
C GLY A 219 -20.24 25.18 19.43
N ARG A 220 -21.55 24.95 19.32
CA ARG A 220 -22.37 25.72 18.39
C ARG A 220 -22.26 27.22 18.75
N VAL A 221 -21.78 28.00 17.78
CA VAL A 221 -21.82 29.47 17.67
C VAL A 221 -20.68 30.22 18.38
N LEU A 222 -19.72 30.69 17.58
CA LEU A 222 -19.10 32.00 17.80
C LEU A 222 -19.57 32.85 16.61
N PHE A 223 -20.38 33.87 16.92
CA PHE A 223 -21.02 34.84 16.04
C PHE A 223 -20.42 34.95 14.63
N ASP A 224 -21.28 35.14 13.62
CA ASP A 224 -20.92 35.71 12.31
C ASP A 224 -20.48 37.17 12.52
N VAL A 225 -19.37 37.34 13.24
CA VAL A 225 -18.69 38.62 13.43
C VAL A 225 -17.99 38.85 12.12
N ASP A 226 -18.51 39.78 11.33
CA ASP A 226 -17.78 40.35 10.21
C ASP A 226 -16.55 41.06 10.78
N VAL A 227 -15.46 40.31 10.91
CA VAL A 227 -14.19 40.79 11.49
C VAL A 227 -13.71 42.04 10.76
N GLN A 228 -13.99 42.13 9.45
CA GLN A 228 -13.60 43.26 8.63
C GLN A 228 -14.42 44.51 8.98
N TYR A 229 -15.74 44.36 9.19
CA TYR A 229 -16.58 45.44 9.70
C TYR A 229 -16.09 45.98 11.06
N TYR A 230 -15.65 45.09 11.96
CA TYR A 230 -15.15 45.51 13.27
C TYR A 230 -13.75 46.15 13.23
N GLU A 231 -12.86 45.69 12.35
CA GLU A 231 -11.57 46.34 12.10
C GLU A 231 -11.77 47.76 11.56
N GLU A 232 -12.62 47.94 10.54
CA GLU A 232 -12.94 49.24 9.97
C GLU A 232 -13.58 50.18 11.00
N LEU A 233 -14.45 49.64 11.86
CA LEU A 233 -15.10 50.40 12.93
C LEU A 233 -14.07 50.87 13.98
N LEU A 234 -13.15 49.99 14.40
CA LEU A 234 -12.10 50.33 15.37
C LEU A 234 -11.12 51.37 14.82
N GLU A 235 -10.70 51.25 13.56
CA GLU A 235 -9.85 52.25 12.90
C GLU A 235 -10.54 53.63 12.85
N ARG A 236 -11.83 53.65 12.50
CA ARG A 236 -12.60 54.89 12.46
C ARG A 236 -12.72 55.54 13.83
N PHE A 237 -12.90 54.74 14.89
CA PHE A 237 -12.91 55.22 16.27
C PHE A 237 -11.55 55.75 16.74
N LEU A 238 -10.45 55.06 16.41
CA LEU A 238 -9.10 55.49 16.74
C LEU A 238 -8.75 56.81 16.06
N HIS A 239 -9.07 56.96 14.78
CA HIS A 239 -8.89 58.23 14.07
C HIS A 239 -9.68 59.37 14.70
N LYS A 240 -10.95 59.16 15.05
CA LYS A 240 -11.78 60.20 15.69
C LYS A 240 -11.23 60.62 17.06
N CYS A 241 -10.70 59.69 17.84
CA CYS A 241 -10.05 59.98 19.12
C CYS A 241 -8.76 60.79 18.94
N GLN A 242 -7.96 60.48 17.92
CA GLN A 242 -6.75 61.25 17.59
C GLN A 242 -7.08 62.68 17.18
N ASP A 243 -8.10 62.87 16.34
CA ASP A 243 -8.56 64.20 15.90
C ASP A 243 -9.02 65.06 17.08
N LEU A 244 -9.86 64.52 17.96
CA LEU A 244 -10.34 65.24 19.14
C LEU A 244 -9.21 65.58 20.12
N HIS A 245 -8.21 64.71 20.27
CA HIS A 245 -7.04 65.01 21.09
C HIS A 245 -6.21 66.15 20.48
N LYS A 246 -6.09 66.18 19.15
CA LYS A 246 -5.40 67.26 18.45
C LYS A 246 -6.13 68.59 18.64
N GLU A 247 -7.45 68.61 18.45
CA GLU A 247 -8.29 69.79 18.72
C GLU A 247 -8.16 70.28 20.17
N GLU A 248 -8.21 69.37 21.15
CA GLU A 248 -8.02 69.74 22.56
C GLU A 248 -6.65 70.38 22.80
N THR A 249 -5.61 69.87 22.16
CA THR A 249 -4.25 70.39 22.26
C THR A 249 -4.15 71.79 21.65
N GLU A 250 -4.75 72.00 20.48
CA GLU A 250 -4.81 73.30 19.82
C GLU A 250 -5.57 74.34 20.65
N TYR A 251 -6.71 73.97 21.25
CA TYR A 251 -7.44 74.85 22.17
C TYR A 251 -6.65 75.20 23.42
N ARG A 252 -5.87 74.24 23.99
CA ARG A 252 -4.99 74.50 25.14
C ARG A 252 -3.87 75.48 24.79
N ILE A 253 -3.23 75.31 23.63
CA ILE A 253 -2.16 76.21 23.16
C ILE A 253 -2.71 77.63 22.99
N LYS A 254 -3.82 77.78 22.25
CA LYS A 254 -4.49 79.08 22.05
C LYS A 254 -4.89 79.74 23.38
N LEU A 255 -5.40 78.95 24.33
CA LEU A 255 -5.76 79.48 25.65
C LEU A 255 -4.54 80.02 26.40
N ILE A 256 -3.39 79.33 26.34
CA ILE A 256 -2.15 79.78 26.99
C ILE A 256 -1.67 81.09 26.34
N GLU A 257 -1.68 81.18 25.01
CA GLU A 257 -1.29 82.39 24.27
C GLU A 257 -2.17 83.58 24.65
N LEU A 258 -3.50 83.41 24.63
CA LEU A 258 -4.44 84.47 24.97
C LEU A 258 -4.32 84.91 26.44
N LEU A 259 -4.06 83.97 27.37
CA LEU A 259 -3.81 84.30 28.76
C LEU A 259 -2.52 85.11 28.93
N SER A 260 -1.44 84.74 28.23
CA SER A 260 -0.18 85.49 28.24
C SER A 260 -0.37 86.93 27.76
N LEU A 261 -1.03 87.12 26.62
CA LEU A 261 -1.32 88.44 26.06
C LEU A 261 -2.19 89.28 27.00
N ARG A 262 -3.18 88.65 27.64
CA ARG A 262 -4.03 89.33 28.63
C ARG A 262 -3.23 89.73 29.87
N ASP A 263 -2.34 88.87 30.35
CA ASP A 263 -1.50 89.15 31.52
C ASP A 263 -0.46 90.25 31.23
N GLU A 264 0.10 90.29 30.01
CA GLU A 264 0.96 91.40 29.53
C GLU A 264 0.21 92.73 29.55
N LEU A 265 -1.01 92.78 29.01
CA LEU A 265 -1.86 93.98 29.04
C LEU A 265 -2.22 94.40 30.47
N VAL A 266 -2.47 93.44 31.37
CA VAL A 266 -2.73 93.76 32.79
C VAL A 266 -1.50 94.40 33.42
N ALA A 267 -0.30 93.85 33.20
CA ALA A 267 0.95 94.42 33.70
C ALA A 267 1.19 95.83 33.13
N GLU A 268 0.92 96.04 31.85
CA GLU A 268 1.05 97.34 31.19
C GLU A 268 0.06 98.38 31.72
N ILE A 269 -1.19 97.97 32.00
CA ILE A 269 -2.19 98.81 32.67
C ILE A 269 -1.73 99.19 34.09
N GLU A 270 -1.22 98.23 34.86
CA GLU A 270 -0.73 98.48 36.22
C GLU A 270 0.47 99.43 36.24
N GLU A 271 1.43 99.23 35.33
CA GLU A 271 2.59 100.12 35.17
C GLU A 271 2.16 101.51 34.69
N SER A 272 1.25 101.61 33.72
CA SER A 272 0.72 102.89 33.23
C SER A 272 0.01 103.67 34.34
N LYS A 273 -0.75 102.98 35.21
CA LYS A 273 -1.37 103.60 36.40
C LYS A 273 -0.33 104.08 37.39
N ARG A 274 0.69 103.26 37.66
CA ARG A 274 1.79 103.62 38.57
C ARG A 274 2.55 104.85 38.07
N GLN A 275 2.84 104.92 36.77
CA GLN A 275 3.46 106.10 36.15
C GLN A 275 2.55 107.33 36.21
N LEU A 276 1.24 107.15 36.14
CA LEU A 276 0.26 108.23 36.32
C LEU A 276 0.24 108.77 37.75
N ASP A 277 0.44 107.91 38.75
CA ASP A 277 0.54 108.31 40.15
C ASP A 277 1.88 109.00 40.46
N GLU A 278 2.99 108.50 39.90
CA GLU A 278 4.34 109.03 40.10
C GLU A 278 4.55 110.39 39.36
N ASN A 279 4.02 110.54 38.14
CA ASN A 279 4.09 111.75 37.32
C ASN A 279 2.97 112.76 37.66
N ASN A 280 3.02 113.30 38.87
CA ASN A 280 2.13 114.36 39.33
C ASN A 280 2.90 115.70 39.41
N ILE A 281 2.25 116.84 39.14
CA ILE A 281 2.90 118.17 39.19
C ILE A 281 3.49 118.44 40.59
N GLY A 282 2.89 117.86 41.63
CA GLY A 282 3.36 117.94 43.01
C GLY A 282 4.68 117.20 43.29
N SER A 283 5.14 116.33 42.39
CA SER A 283 6.39 115.56 42.52
C SER A 283 7.62 116.31 41.98
N LEU A 284 7.44 117.44 41.28
CA LEU A 284 8.51 118.26 40.72
C LEU A 284 9.00 119.33 41.73
N PRO A 285 10.31 119.57 41.86
CA PRO A 285 10.82 120.63 42.72
C PRO A 285 10.32 122.02 42.25
N PRO A 286 10.11 122.99 43.17
CA PRO A 286 9.56 124.31 42.82
C PRO A 286 10.34 125.06 41.73
N SER A 287 11.64 124.75 41.59
CA SER A 287 12.57 125.29 40.61
C SER A 287 12.50 124.64 39.21
N ALA A 288 11.60 123.68 38.98
CA ALA A 288 11.45 123.03 37.69
C ALA A 288 10.89 124.01 36.63
N ASP A 289 11.60 124.11 35.51
CA ASP A 289 11.29 124.98 34.36
C ASP A 289 9.94 124.62 33.71
N LEU A 290 9.33 125.59 33.02
CA LEU A 290 8.00 125.49 32.42
C LEU A 290 7.92 124.32 31.42
N GLU A 291 8.98 124.05 30.67
CA GLU A 291 9.08 122.92 29.74
C GLU A 291 8.97 121.56 30.46
N ALA A 292 9.60 121.40 31.62
CA ALA A 292 9.54 120.16 32.40
C ALA A 292 8.14 119.91 32.97
N ARG A 293 7.44 120.98 33.38
CA ARG A 293 6.04 120.89 33.84
C ARG A 293 5.08 120.54 32.71
N TYR A 294 5.28 121.11 31.52
CA TYR A 294 4.50 120.78 30.33
C TYR A 294 4.72 119.35 29.87
N ALA A 295 5.96 118.85 29.87
CA ALA A 295 6.27 117.48 29.50
C ALA A 295 5.59 116.45 30.42
N VAL A 296 5.55 116.72 31.74
CA VAL A 296 4.82 115.86 32.71
C VAL A 296 3.32 115.90 32.49
N LEU A 297 2.74 117.07 32.22
CA LEU A 297 1.32 117.20 31.88
C LEU A 297 0.96 116.48 30.56
N GLU A 298 1.78 116.65 29.53
CA GLU A 298 1.58 116.00 28.23
C GLU A 298 1.70 114.48 28.34
N HIS A 299 2.67 113.98 29.12
CA HIS A 299 2.81 112.55 29.40
C HIS A 299 1.61 112.00 30.17
N ARG A 300 1.11 112.76 31.16
CA ARG A 300 -0.08 112.39 31.95
C ARG A 300 -1.34 112.33 31.09
N ASP A 301 -1.57 113.32 30.22
CA ASP A 301 -2.71 113.32 29.29
C ASP A 301 -2.65 112.16 28.30
N LYS A 302 -1.45 111.81 27.80
CA LYS A 302 -1.25 110.62 26.96
C LYS A 302 -1.59 109.33 27.72
N LEU A 303 -1.11 109.15 28.94
CA LEU A 303 -1.44 107.96 29.75
C LEU A 303 -2.94 107.86 30.07
N LEU A 304 -3.62 108.99 30.32
CA LEU A 304 -5.08 109.03 30.55
C LEU A 304 -5.89 108.64 29.30
N GLN A 305 -5.33 108.81 28.10
CA GLN A 305 -5.94 108.34 26.85
C GLN A 305 -5.64 106.86 26.57
N ILE A 306 -4.42 106.40 26.86
CA ILE A 306 -3.97 105.02 26.56
C ILE A 306 -4.60 103.99 27.52
N ILE A 307 -4.76 104.29 28.80
CA ILE A 307 -5.29 103.31 29.78
C ILE A 307 -6.68 102.78 29.38
N PRO A 308 -7.67 103.62 29.00
CA PRO A 308 -8.95 103.14 28.48
C PRO A 308 -8.82 102.20 27.26
N GLU A 309 -7.92 102.52 26.32
CA GLU A 309 -7.67 101.69 25.14
C GLU A 309 -7.09 100.31 25.52
N LEU A 310 -6.16 100.26 26.47
CA LEU A 310 -5.63 99.00 27.00
C LEU A 310 -6.70 98.17 27.70
N TYR A 311 -7.63 98.80 28.43
CA TYR A 311 -8.76 98.11 29.05
C TYR A 311 -9.73 97.55 28.01
N GLU A 312 -9.96 98.26 26.90
CA GLU A 312 -10.79 97.77 25.79
C GLU A 312 -10.14 96.57 25.11
N GLN A 313 -8.83 96.64 24.83
CA GLN A 313 -8.07 95.49 24.30
C GLN A 313 -8.09 94.29 25.25
N LYS A 314 -7.92 94.52 26.55
CA LYS A 314 -8.03 93.47 27.57
C LYS A 314 -9.42 92.81 27.54
N SER A 315 -10.48 93.59 27.39
CA SER A 315 -11.86 93.06 27.30
C SER A 315 -12.03 92.14 26.09
N VAL A 316 -11.45 92.48 24.94
CA VAL A 316 -11.47 91.63 23.75
C VAL A 316 -10.79 90.29 24.02
N TYR A 317 -9.64 90.27 24.69
CA TYR A 317 -8.96 89.03 25.06
C TYR A 317 -9.75 88.23 26.11
N ASP A 318 -10.39 88.87 27.08
CA ASP A 318 -11.24 88.20 28.08
C ASP A 318 -12.44 87.48 27.41
N ASP A 319 -13.07 88.09 26.41
CA ASP A 319 -14.14 87.47 25.62
C ASP A 319 -13.63 86.27 24.81
N GLN A 320 -12.46 86.40 24.17
CA GLN A 320 -11.82 85.31 23.42
C GLN A 320 -11.43 84.14 24.34
N ILE A 321 -10.91 84.42 25.53
CA ILE A 321 -10.60 83.42 26.55
C ILE A 321 -11.86 82.68 27.02
N THR A 322 -12.98 83.38 27.14
CA THR A 322 -14.25 82.76 27.55
C THR A 322 -14.74 81.77 26.48
N LYS A 323 -14.68 82.18 25.20
CA LYS A 323 -15.06 81.32 24.08
C LYS A 323 -14.17 80.09 23.95
N ILE A 324 -12.84 80.25 24.01
CA ILE A 324 -11.91 79.12 23.87
C ILE A 324 -12.02 78.11 25.03
N LYS A 325 -12.39 78.57 26.24
CA LYS A 325 -12.67 77.70 27.38
C LYS A 325 -13.93 76.85 27.17
N GLU A 326 -14.95 77.41 26.54
CA GLU A 326 -16.18 76.68 26.20
C GLU A 326 -15.92 75.64 25.10
N ASP A 327 -15.17 76.00 24.06
CA ASP A 327 -14.74 75.08 23.00
C ASP A 327 -13.92 73.91 23.56
N LEU A 328 -12.95 74.20 24.46
CA LEU A 328 -12.15 73.19 25.14
C LEU A 328 -13.01 72.25 26.00
N LYS A 329 -14.03 72.78 26.68
CA LYS A 329 -14.95 71.97 27.50
C LYS A 329 -15.78 71.03 26.64
N ASN A 330 -16.25 71.49 25.49
CA ASN A 330 -17.02 70.68 24.55
C ASN A 330 -16.16 69.56 23.93
N ALA A 331 -14.93 69.85 23.50
CA ALA A 331 -14.00 68.85 22.99
C ALA A 331 -13.69 67.76 24.03
N LYS A 332 -13.47 68.15 25.29
CA LYS A 332 -13.25 67.20 26.41
C LYS A 332 -14.45 66.30 26.66
N ARG A 333 -15.67 66.84 26.61
CA ARG A 333 -16.91 66.06 26.78
C ARG A 333 -17.04 64.99 25.68
N LEU A 334 -16.88 65.39 24.42
CA LEU A 334 -16.94 64.48 23.28
C LEU A 334 -15.88 63.37 23.35
N SER A 335 -14.66 63.70 23.78
CA SER A 335 -13.57 62.74 24.00
C SER A 335 -13.89 61.73 25.10
N SER A 336 -14.57 62.16 26.18
CA SER A 336 -15.01 61.29 27.27
C SER A 336 -16.12 60.34 26.85
N GLU A 337 -17.16 60.86 26.18
CA GLU A 337 -18.28 60.06 25.64
C GLU A 337 -17.76 58.97 24.68
N LEU A 338 -16.80 59.32 23.81
CA LEU A 338 -16.16 58.36 22.90
C LEU A 338 -15.37 57.27 23.62
N LYS A 339 -14.67 57.60 24.71
CA LYS A 339 -13.93 56.60 25.51
C LYS A 339 -14.87 55.64 26.22
N GLU A 340 -16.00 56.11 26.73
CA GLU A 340 -17.02 55.28 27.37
C GLU A 340 -17.64 54.29 26.36
N MET A 341 -18.03 54.76 25.17
CA MET A 341 -18.53 53.87 24.11
C MET A 341 -17.50 52.80 23.70
N LEU A 342 -16.20 53.16 23.65
CA LEU A 342 -15.13 52.22 23.31
C LEU A 342 -14.93 51.16 24.41
N GLN A 343 -15.19 51.51 25.66
CA GLN A 343 -15.13 50.60 26.80
C GLN A 343 -16.32 49.64 26.81
N GLU A 344 -17.52 50.13 26.48
CA GLU A 344 -18.74 49.31 26.36
C GLU A 344 -18.64 48.28 25.21
N VAL A 345 -18.07 48.65 24.07
CA VAL A 345 -17.80 47.72 22.95
C VAL A 345 -16.76 46.66 23.32
N LYS A 346 -15.74 47.02 24.12
CA LYS A 346 -14.73 46.07 24.63
C LYS A 346 -15.28 45.05 25.63
N GLU A 347 -16.34 45.38 26.37
CA GLU A 347 -16.96 44.47 27.33
C GLU A 347 -17.89 43.45 26.66
N GLN A 348 -18.41 43.73 25.46
CA GLN A 348 -19.32 42.83 24.74
C GLN A 348 -18.62 41.78 23.86
N LEU A 349 -17.34 41.97 23.50
CA LEU A 349 -16.56 41.03 22.67
C LEU A 349 -15.09 41.02 23.12
N SER A 350 -14.63 39.90 23.69
CA SER A 350 -13.22 39.78 24.09
C SER A 350 -12.35 39.45 22.87
N LEU A 351 -11.17 40.06 22.75
CA LEU A 351 -10.19 39.77 21.69
C LEU A 351 -9.86 38.26 21.60
N GLN A 352 -9.98 37.52 22.71
CA GLN A 352 -9.80 36.07 22.77
C GLN A 352 -10.85 35.32 21.94
N ASP A 353 -12.10 35.80 21.90
CA ASP A 353 -13.18 35.14 21.14
C ASP A 353 -12.95 35.26 19.63
N VAL A 354 -12.44 36.40 19.17
CA VAL A 354 -12.08 36.64 17.76
C VAL A 354 -10.89 35.75 17.34
N ILE A 355 -9.87 35.65 18.19
CA ILE A 355 -8.69 34.79 17.94
C ILE A 355 -9.10 33.31 17.90
N ASN A 356 -9.94 32.87 18.84
CA ASN A 356 -10.43 31.48 18.88
C ASN A 356 -11.30 31.15 17.65
N SER A 357 -12.12 32.10 17.18
CA SER A 357 -12.92 31.95 15.96
C SER A 357 -12.06 31.80 14.70
N GLN A 358 -11.05 32.66 14.51
CA GLN A 358 -10.13 32.54 13.37
C GLN A 358 -9.30 31.25 13.41
N ALA A 359 -8.79 30.87 14.59
CA ALA A 359 -8.05 29.62 14.73
C ALA A 359 -8.93 28.40 14.41
N SER A 360 -10.20 28.40 14.86
CA SER A 360 -11.17 27.36 14.54
C SER A 360 -11.42 27.25 13.03
N LYS A 361 -11.66 28.39 12.37
CA LYS A 361 -11.92 28.44 10.92
C LYS A 361 -10.74 27.93 10.10
N GLN A 362 -9.50 28.25 10.51
CA GLN A 362 -8.31 27.76 9.83
C GLN A 362 -8.15 26.23 9.96
N VAL A 363 -8.47 25.68 11.13
CA VAL A 363 -8.44 24.23 11.35
C VAL A 363 -9.54 23.51 10.58
N GLU A 364 -10.74 24.08 10.50
CA GLU A 364 -11.84 23.55 9.67
C GLU A 364 -11.44 23.47 8.19
N VAL A 365 -10.86 24.54 7.64
CA VAL A 365 -10.34 24.56 6.26
C VAL A 365 -9.31 23.46 6.06
N THR A 366 -8.39 23.27 7.01
CA THR A 366 -7.36 22.22 6.93
C THR A 366 -7.97 20.81 6.93
N PHE A 367 -9.00 20.58 7.76
CA PHE A 367 -9.74 19.31 7.75
C PHE A 367 -10.43 19.10 6.40
N ASP A 368 -11.09 20.12 5.86
CA ASP A 368 -11.78 20.03 4.58
C ASP A 368 -10.82 19.78 3.41
N GLU A 369 -9.65 20.42 3.40
CA GLU A 369 -8.60 20.16 2.42
C GLU A 369 -8.14 18.69 2.47
N GLN A 370 -7.78 18.18 3.65
CA GLN A 370 -7.35 16.78 3.80
C GLN A 370 -8.46 15.77 3.46
N ILE A 371 -9.71 16.04 3.85
CA ILE A 371 -10.86 15.21 3.49
C ILE A 371 -11.04 15.19 1.96
N ASN A 372 -10.97 16.35 1.31
CA ASN A 372 -11.12 16.46 -0.14
C ASN A 372 -9.99 15.74 -0.89
N GLU A 373 -8.74 15.83 -0.42
CA GLU A 373 -7.61 15.08 -0.98
C GLU A 373 -7.85 13.55 -0.91
N LEU A 374 -8.30 13.05 0.25
CA LEU A 374 -8.62 11.63 0.42
C LEU A 374 -9.78 11.20 -0.47
N LEU A 375 -10.84 12.01 -0.59
CA LEU A 375 -11.98 11.75 -1.46
C LEU A 375 -11.58 11.71 -2.94
N GLN A 376 -10.72 12.64 -3.37
CA GLN A 376 -10.19 12.64 -4.74
C GLN A 376 -9.40 11.36 -5.01
N LYS A 377 -8.50 10.98 -4.10
CA LYS A 377 -7.70 9.75 -4.23
C LYS A 377 -8.57 8.49 -4.27
N ILE A 378 -9.64 8.43 -3.46
CA ILE A 378 -10.64 7.36 -3.53
C ILE A 378 -11.29 7.33 -4.91
N GLY A 379 -11.72 8.48 -5.42
CA GLY A 379 -12.33 8.60 -6.75
C GLY A 379 -11.44 8.07 -7.88
N GLU A 380 -10.16 8.46 -7.86
CA GLU A 380 -9.15 7.98 -8.83
C GLU A 380 -8.97 6.46 -8.77
N LEU A 381 -8.84 5.90 -7.57
CA LEU A 381 -8.70 4.46 -7.36
C LEU A 381 -9.97 3.69 -7.76
N ASP A 382 -11.16 4.18 -7.44
CA ASP A 382 -12.44 3.56 -7.82
C ASP A 382 -12.63 3.57 -9.35
N ILE A 383 -12.21 4.63 -10.05
CA ILE A 383 -12.19 4.69 -11.52
C ILE A 383 -11.23 3.62 -12.08
N ALA A 384 -9.99 3.57 -11.58
CA ALA A 384 -8.99 2.59 -12.01
C ALA A 384 -9.47 1.15 -11.79
N ARG A 385 -10.04 0.87 -10.62
CA ARG A 385 -10.66 -0.42 -10.27
C ARG A 385 -11.78 -0.79 -11.23
N THR A 386 -12.65 0.16 -11.55
CA THR A 386 -13.77 -0.06 -12.48
C THR A 386 -13.27 -0.39 -13.88
N GLN A 387 -12.22 0.29 -14.35
CA GLN A 387 -11.60 0.02 -15.64
C GLN A 387 -10.98 -1.38 -15.69
N LEU A 388 -10.20 -1.76 -14.67
CA LEU A 388 -9.62 -3.10 -14.56
C LEU A 388 -10.71 -4.18 -14.47
N SER A 389 -11.81 -3.92 -13.77
CA SER A 389 -12.95 -4.85 -13.68
C SER A 389 -13.60 -5.11 -15.04
N LYS A 390 -13.71 -4.07 -15.90
CA LYS A 390 -14.18 -4.23 -17.28
C LYS A 390 -13.22 -5.05 -18.12
N GLU A 391 -11.92 -4.93 -17.90
CA GLU A 391 -10.91 -5.74 -18.58
C GLU A 391 -10.95 -7.21 -18.14
N ILE A 392 -11.08 -7.46 -16.82
CA ILE A 392 -11.23 -8.82 -16.27
C ILE A 392 -12.45 -9.53 -16.84
N ALA A 393 -13.58 -8.82 -16.98
CA ALA A 393 -14.82 -9.40 -17.51
C ALA A 393 -14.65 -10.01 -18.91
N LYS A 394 -13.68 -9.55 -19.71
CA LYS A 394 -13.35 -10.12 -21.03
C LYS A 394 -12.79 -11.54 -20.94
N PHE A 395 -12.20 -11.90 -19.80
CA PHE A 395 -11.63 -13.22 -19.55
C PHE A 395 -12.59 -14.16 -18.81
N GLU A 396 -13.81 -13.71 -18.48
CA GLU A 396 -14.88 -14.52 -17.87
C GLU A 396 -15.87 -15.05 -18.91
N ASP A 397 -15.33 -15.62 -20.00
CA ASP A 397 -16.14 -16.17 -21.07
C ASP A 397 -16.83 -17.48 -20.63
N LYS A 398 -18.14 -17.38 -20.36
CA LYS A 398 -18.99 -18.52 -19.99
C LYS A 398 -19.05 -19.60 -21.06
N LYS A 399 -18.96 -19.25 -22.34
CA LYS A 399 -18.95 -20.23 -23.45
C LYS A 399 -17.65 -21.01 -23.43
N ARG A 400 -16.51 -20.33 -23.33
CA ARG A 400 -15.19 -20.96 -23.18
C ARG A 400 -15.13 -21.87 -21.96
N ALA A 401 -15.59 -21.39 -20.81
CA ALA A 401 -15.64 -22.18 -19.58
C ALA A 401 -16.53 -23.43 -19.72
N LYS A 402 -17.64 -23.34 -20.46
CA LYS A 402 -18.49 -24.48 -20.78
C LYS A 402 -17.78 -25.49 -21.68
N GLU A 403 -17.16 -25.04 -22.78
CA GLU A 403 -16.41 -25.90 -23.71
C GLU A 403 -15.29 -26.68 -23.00
N ILE A 404 -14.54 -26.01 -22.11
CA ILE A 404 -13.48 -26.64 -21.33
C ILE A 404 -14.06 -27.69 -20.37
N ASN A 405 -15.16 -27.36 -19.67
CA ASN A 405 -15.81 -28.32 -18.77
C ASN A 405 -16.45 -29.50 -19.52
N ASP A 406 -16.95 -29.30 -20.73
CA ASP A 406 -17.50 -30.38 -21.55
C ASP A 406 -16.37 -31.31 -22.03
N LYS A 407 -15.20 -30.77 -22.39
CA LYS A 407 -14.00 -31.59 -22.67
C LYS A 407 -13.53 -32.40 -21.47
N PHE A 408 -13.55 -31.79 -20.29
CA PHE A 408 -13.23 -32.47 -19.04
C PHE A 408 -14.20 -33.61 -18.77
N LYS A 409 -15.51 -33.38 -18.88
CA LYS A 409 -16.54 -34.41 -18.68
C LYS A 409 -16.42 -35.57 -19.68
N GLU A 410 -16.13 -35.28 -20.94
CA GLU A 410 -15.86 -36.30 -21.96
C GLU A 410 -14.69 -37.19 -21.54
N SER A 411 -13.56 -36.57 -21.20
CA SER A 411 -12.33 -37.29 -20.80
C SER A 411 -12.51 -38.06 -19.49
N LEU A 412 -13.30 -37.52 -18.56
CA LEU A 412 -13.65 -38.16 -17.28
C LEU A 412 -14.49 -39.41 -17.50
N LYS A 413 -15.56 -39.32 -18.32
CA LYS A 413 -16.41 -40.48 -18.65
C LYS A 413 -15.62 -41.60 -19.31
N PHE A 414 -14.72 -41.25 -20.24
CA PHE A 414 -13.82 -42.20 -20.88
C PHE A 414 -12.96 -42.92 -19.83
N ALA A 415 -12.23 -42.18 -18.99
CA ALA A 415 -11.37 -42.76 -17.98
C ALA A 415 -12.12 -43.61 -16.94
N GLN A 416 -13.31 -43.16 -16.51
CA GLN A 416 -14.14 -43.91 -15.56
C GLN A 416 -14.61 -45.24 -16.14
N THR A 417 -14.93 -45.27 -17.44
CA THR A 417 -15.34 -46.48 -18.17
C THR A 417 -14.17 -47.44 -18.32
N GLU A 418 -13.00 -46.95 -18.74
CA GLU A 418 -11.78 -47.77 -18.86
C GLU A 418 -11.38 -48.39 -17.53
N LEU A 419 -11.47 -47.64 -16.43
CA LEU A 419 -11.15 -48.10 -15.08
C LEU A 419 -12.26 -48.94 -14.40
N GLY A 420 -13.39 -49.16 -15.10
CA GLY A 420 -14.48 -50.01 -14.63
C GLY A 420 -15.26 -49.46 -13.44
N ILE A 421 -15.39 -48.13 -13.33
CA ILE A 421 -16.17 -47.46 -12.29
C ILE A 421 -17.64 -47.46 -12.74
N LYS A 422 -18.52 -48.09 -11.94
CA LYS A 422 -19.96 -48.19 -12.24
C LYS A 422 -20.69 -46.96 -11.70
N ASP A 423 -21.63 -46.43 -12.48
CA ASP A 423 -22.47 -45.27 -12.15
C ASP A 423 -21.68 -44.07 -11.57
N PRO A 424 -20.57 -43.66 -12.22
CA PRO A 424 -19.67 -42.70 -11.63
C PRO A 424 -20.28 -41.29 -11.60
N LYS A 425 -19.90 -40.51 -10.58
CA LYS A 425 -20.25 -39.09 -10.56
C LYS A 425 -19.47 -38.34 -11.64
N VAL A 426 -20.21 -37.69 -12.54
CA VAL A 426 -19.67 -36.81 -13.57
C VAL A 426 -19.95 -35.36 -13.18
N GLY A 427 -18.92 -34.53 -13.20
CA GLY A 427 -19.01 -33.12 -12.77
C GLY A 427 -18.09 -32.20 -13.57
N THR A 428 -18.08 -30.93 -13.19
CA THR A 428 -17.13 -29.94 -13.69
C THR A 428 -15.75 -30.15 -13.07
N ILE A 429 -14.73 -29.50 -13.64
CA ILE A 429 -13.34 -29.57 -13.15
C ILE A 429 -13.25 -29.19 -11.67
N LEU A 430 -14.04 -28.19 -11.24
CA LEU A 430 -14.03 -27.70 -9.85
C LEU A 430 -14.72 -28.66 -8.86
N GLN A 431 -15.43 -29.70 -9.33
CA GLN A 431 -16.10 -30.70 -8.50
C GLN A 431 -15.18 -31.88 -8.14
N TYR A 432 -13.88 -31.63 -7.97
CA TYR A 432 -12.88 -32.65 -7.66
C TYR A 432 -13.22 -33.49 -6.44
N GLY A 433 -13.68 -32.88 -5.34
CA GLY A 433 -14.06 -33.59 -4.11
C GLY A 433 -15.22 -34.56 -4.32
N PRO A 434 -16.38 -34.11 -4.85
CA PRO A 434 -17.48 -34.98 -5.18
C PRO A 434 -17.14 -36.12 -6.15
N ILE A 435 -16.30 -35.87 -7.16
CA ILE A 435 -15.89 -36.90 -8.14
C ILE A 435 -14.97 -37.94 -7.50
N SER A 436 -14.01 -37.52 -6.68
CA SER A 436 -13.01 -38.44 -6.13
C SER A 436 -13.49 -39.21 -4.90
N LYS A 437 -14.46 -38.66 -4.16
CA LYS A 437 -15.00 -39.26 -2.93
C LYS A 437 -16.32 -40.01 -3.14
N SER A 438 -16.81 -40.13 -4.37
CA SER A 438 -18.04 -40.87 -4.66
C SER A 438 -17.89 -42.38 -4.50
N GLU A 439 -16.65 -42.87 -4.51
CA GLU A 439 -16.33 -44.29 -4.49
C GLU A 439 -15.69 -44.74 -3.17
N THR A 440 -15.76 -46.03 -2.87
CA THR A 440 -15.13 -46.67 -1.69
C THR A 440 -14.25 -47.85 -2.08
N GLY A 441 -13.37 -48.27 -1.17
CA GLY A 441 -12.40 -49.33 -1.42
C GLY A 441 -11.53 -49.05 -2.65
N SER A 442 -11.18 -50.10 -3.40
CA SER A 442 -10.23 -49.98 -4.52
C SER A 442 -10.74 -49.16 -5.71
N ARG A 443 -12.01 -48.71 -5.69
CA ARG A 443 -12.56 -47.76 -6.68
C ARG A 443 -12.18 -46.31 -6.37
N ALA A 444 -11.91 -45.95 -5.11
CA ALA A 444 -11.55 -44.58 -4.76
C ALA A 444 -10.24 -44.11 -5.42
N PRO A 445 -9.12 -44.89 -5.40
CA PRO A 445 -7.91 -44.52 -6.14
C PRO A 445 -8.13 -44.45 -7.66
N ARG A 446 -9.02 -45.29 -8.21
CA ARG A 446 -9.39 -45.25 -9.63
C ARG A 446 -10.14 -43.97 -9.99
N ALA A 447 -11.04 -43.50 -9.12
CA ALA A 447 -11.75 -42.24 -9.33
C ALA A 447 -10.79 -41.03 -9.31
N ILE A 448 -9.77 -41.07 -8.44
CA ILE A 448 -8.70 -40.06 -8.41
C ILE A 448 -7.90 -40.08 -9.71
N LEU A 449 -7.49 -41.27 -10.19
CA LEU A 449 -6.79 -41.39 -11.46
C LEU A 449 -7.65 -40.90 -12.63
N ALA A 450 -8.93 -41.25 -12.66
CA ALA A 450 -9.86 -40.78 -13.69
C ALA A 450 -9.97 -39.26 -13.72
N TYR A 451 -10.02 -38.62 -12.55
CA TYR A 451 -10.01 -37.17 -12.44
C TYR A 451 -8.69 -36.58 -12.97
N HIS A 452 -7.54 -37.09 -12.54
CA HIS A 452 -6.23 -36.61 -13.01
C HIS A 452 -6.05 -36.80 -14.52
N TYR A 453 -6.48 -37.95 -15.05
CA TYR A 453 -6.50 -38.20 -16.49
C TYR A 453 -7.33 -37.14 -17.22
N ALA A 454 -8.56 -36.91 -16.77
CA ALA A 454 -9.45 -35.93 -17.38
C ALA A 454 -8.89 -34.51 -17.30
N LEU A 455 -8.27 -34.16 -16.17
CA LEU A 455 -7.60 -32.88 -15.99
C LEU A 455 -6.46 -32.72 -16.99
N LEU A 456 -5.54 -33.68 -17.06
CA LEU A 456 -4.38 -33.65 -17.98
C LEU A 456 -4.82 -33.61 -19.44
N LYS A 457 -5.85 -34.37 -19.83
CA LYS A 457 -6.42 -34.31 -21.19
C LYS A 457 -7.09 -32.99 -21.52
N THR A 458 -7.69 -32.35 -20.52
CA THR A 458 -8.26 -31.01 -20.69
C THR A 458 -7.15 -29.97 -20.87
N ILE A 459 -6.08 -30.05 -20.08
CA ILE A 459 -4.91 -29.18 -20.21
C ILE A 459 -4.27 -29.37 -21.60
N GLU A 460 -4.06 -30.62 -22.02
CA GLU A 460 -3.44 -30.97 -23.31
C GLU A 460 -4.20 -30.42 -24.54
N ASP A 461 -5.53 -30.30 -24.42
CA ASP A 461 -6.43 -29.86 -25.48
C ASP A 461 -6.74 -28.35 -25.45
N LYS A 462 -6.90 -27.78 -24.24
CA LYS A 462 -7.45 -26.43 -24.05
C LYS A 462 -6.46 -25.41 -23.53
N SER A 463 -5.41 -25.84 -22.83
CA SER A 463 -4.43 -24.92 -22.26
C SER A 463 -3.50 -24.34 -23.32
N THR A 464 -3.06 -23.11 -23.09
CA THR A 464 -1.98 -22.49 -23.87
C THR A 464 -0.61 -22.80 -23.27
N SER A 465 -0.56 -23.32 -22.05
CA SER A 465 0.69 -23.68 -21.37
C SER A 465 1.20 -25.05 -21.85
N PRO A 466 2.51 -25.23 -22.02
CA PRO A 466 3.09 -26.52 -22.39
C PRO A 466 2.81 -27.58 -21.32
N MET A 467 2.64 -28.83 -21.76
CA MET A 467 2.52 -29.97 -20.85
C MET A 467 3.84 -30.23 -20.12
N LEU A 468 3.76 -30.45 -18.81
CA LEU A 468 4.90 -30.85 -17.98
C LEU A 468 5.02 -32.39 -17.88
N PRO A 469 6.14 -32.91 -17.37
CA PRO A 469 6.31 -34.33 -17.09
C PRO A 469 5.23 -34.86 -16.13
N VAL A 470 4.47 -35.84 -16.56
CA VAL A 470 3.49 -36.53 -15.72
C VAL A 470 4.23 -37.58 -14.90
N VAL A 471 4.17 -37.47 -13.58
CA VAL A 471 4.84 -38.35 -12.63
C VAL A 471 3.79 -38.98 -11.72
N ILE A 472 3.69 -40.31 -11.76
CA ILE A 472 2.68 -41.07 -11.02
C ILE A 472 3.41 -42.07 -10.12
N ASP A 473 3.37 -41.85 -8.81
CA ASP A 473 3.98 -42.75 -7.84
C ASP A 473 2.95 -43.76 -7.31
N SER A 474 3.24 -45.03 -7.52
CA SER A 474 2.51 -46.18 -6.99
C SER A 474 1.02 -46.16 -7.38
N PRO A 475 0.67 -46.25 -8.68
CA PRO A 475 -0.73 -46.22 -9.10
C PRO A 475 -1.53 -47.47 -8.75
N LYS A 476 -0.84 -48.58 -8.46
CA LYS A 476 -1.45 -49.79 -7.91
C LYS A 476 -1.75 -49.58 -6.42
N GLN A 477 -2.94 -49.07 -6.13
CA GLN A 477 -3.41 -48.79 -4.77
C GLN A 477 -4.50 -49.75 -4.32
N GLN A 478 -4.42 -50.22 -3.07
CA GLN A 478 -5.39 -51.14 -2.45
C GLN A 478 -5.57 -52.47 -3.21
N ASP A 479 -4.47 -53.01 -3.74
CA ASP A 479 -4.37 -54.33 -4.39
C ASP A 479 -5.54 -54.68 -5.34
N PRO A 480 -5.70 -53.91 -6.43
CA PRO A 480 -6.68 -54.26 -7.46
C PRO A 480 -6.29 -55.58 -8.14
N ASP A 481 -7.29 -56.25 -8.74
CA ASP A 481 -7.04 -57.48 -9.50
C ASP A 481 -6.11 -57.22 -10.71
N PRO A 482 -5.40 -58.25 -11.22
CA PRO A 482 -4.43 -58.07 -12.31
C PRO A 482 -5.01 -57.45 -13.58
N HIS A 483 -6.28 -57.74 -13.91
CA HIS A 483 -6.93 -57.20 -15.09
C HIS A 483 -7.23 -55.70 -14.94
N THR A 484 -7.76 -55.27 -13.79
CA THR A 484 -7.90 -53.85 -13.45
C THR A 484 -6.54 -53.14 -13.44
N THR A 485 -5.52 -53.78 -12.86
CA THR A 485 -4.17 -53.23 -12.77
C THR A 485 -3.61 -52.95 -14.16
N LYS A 486 -3.74 -53.91 -15.08
CA LYS A 486 -3.35 -53.73 -16.49
C LYS A 486 -4.07 -52.55 -17.13
N LYS A 487 -5.40 -52.45 -17.00
CA LYS A 487 -6.20 -51.33 -17.54
C LYS A 487 -5.76 -49.97 -16.99
N LEU A 488 -5.38 -49.91 -15.72
CA LEU A 488 -4.86 -48.71 -15.10
C LEU A 488 -3.54 -48.27 -15.75
N PHE A 489 -2.61 -49.20 -15.98
CA PHE A 489 -1.35 -48.89 -16.66
C PHE A 489 -1.57 -48.56 -18.14
N ASP A 490 -2.53 -49.23 -18.80
CA ASP A 490 -2.94 -48.94 -20.17
C ASP A 490 -3.44 -47.49 -20.31
N LEU A 491 -4.35 -47.08 -19.44
CA LEU A 491 -4.84 -45.70 -19.43
C LEU A 491 -3.72 -44.68 -19.23
N CYS A 492 -2.78 -44.94 -18.30
CA CYS A 492 -1.65 -44.05 -18.03
C CYS A 492 -0.68 -43.98 -19.22
N ILE A 493 -0.21 -45.13 -19.70
CA ILE A 493 0.85 -45.22 -20.71
C ILE A 493 0.34 -44.76 -22.07
N ASP A 494 -0.80 -45.27 -22.50
CA ASP A 494 -1.31 -44.99 -23.84
C ASP A 494 -2.00 -43.62 -23.89
N GLY A 495 -2.54 -43.17 -22.75
CA GLY A 495 -3.23 -41.91 -22.66
C GLY A 495 -2.36 -40.70 -22.29
N LEU A 496 -1.35 -40.81 -21.43
CA LEU A 496 -0.64 -39.64 -20.88
C LEU A 496 0.77 -39.41 -21.44
N SER A 497 1.24 -40.26 -22.35
CA SER A 497 2.61 -40.17 -22.89
C SER A 497 2.76 -39.37 -24.19
N THR A 498 1.64 -39.03 -24.86
CA THR A 498 1.65 -38.46 -26.21
C THR A 498 2.29 -37.07 -26.27
N LYS A 499 1.88 -36.15 -25.38
CA LYS A 499 2.42 -34.77 -25.34
C LYS A 499 3.27 -34.45 -24.10
N SER A 500 3.33 -35.35 -23.12
CA SER A 500 4.08 -35.20 -21.87
C SER A 500 5.03 -36.36 -21.64
N GLN A 501 6.20 -36.10 -21.05
CA GLN A 501 7.05 -37.17 -20.53
C GLN A 501 6.28 -37.90 -19.43
N LEU A 502 6.32 -39.22 -19.44
CA LEU A 502 5.62 -40.04 -18.44
C LEU A 502 6.63 -40.77 -17.57
N ILE A 503 6.51 -40.65 -16.25
CA ILE A 503 7.31 -41.35 -15.26
C ILE A 503 6.35 -42.09 -14.33
N ILE A 504 6.44 -43.41 -14.29
CA ILE A 504 5.58 -44.24 -13.44
C ILE A 504 6.44 -45.05 -12.46
N GLY A 505 6.18 -44.87 -11.17
CA GLY A 505 6.71 -45.70 -10.10
C GLY A 505 5.75 -46.84 -9.77
N SER A 506 6.18 -48.10 -9.82
CA SER A 506 5.37 -49.22 -9.32
C SER A 506 6.22 -50.34 -8.74
N VAL A 507 5.61 -51.31 -8.07
CA VAL A 507 6.27 -52.57 -7.69
C VAL A 507 6.15 -53.58 -8.84
N SER A 508 4.97 -53.66 -9.44
CA SER A 508 4.64 -54.46 -10.62
C SER A 508 3.76 -53.65 -11.57
N LEU A 509 3.83 -53.93 -12.87
CA LEU A 509 3.07 -53.19 -13.88
C LEU A 509 1.99 -54.03 -14.59
N GLU A 510 1.98 -55.34 -14.39
CA GLU A 510 1.00 -56.27 -15.00
C GLU A 510 0.82 -56.04 -16.53
N ARG A 511 1.85 -55.48 -17.17
CA ARG A 511 1.95 -55.07 -18.58
C ARG A 511 3.42 -55.16 -19.01
N GLU A 512 3.66 -55.57 -20.25
CA GLU A 512 5.00 -55.54 -20.84
C GLU A 512 5.50 -54.09 -21.03
N THR A 513 6.72 -53.84 -20.56
CA THR A 513 7.33 -52.49 -20.55
C THR A 513 8.79 -52.49 -21.03
N ASN A 514 9.24 -53.59 -21.65
CA ASN A 514 10.62 -53.79 -22.09
C ASN A 514 11.12 -52.73 -23.09
N GLN A 515 10.18 -52.12 -23.83
CA GLN A 515 10.47 -51.07 -24.81
C GLN A 515 10.69 -49.68 -24.18
N PHE A 516 10.41 -49.51 -22.88
CA PHE A 516 10.53 -48.22 -22.20
C PHE A 516 11.83 -48.11 -21.41
N LYS A 517 12.23 -46.87 -21.09
CA LYS A 517 13.40 -46.63 -20.26
C LYS A 517 13.09 -47.05 -18.82
N THR A 518 13.72 -48.13 -18.35
CA THR A 518 13.40 -48.71 -17.04
C THR A 518 14.56 -48.58 -16.05
N LEU A 519 14.24 -48.16 -14.82
CA LEU A 519 15.09 -48.26 -13.64
C LEU A 519 14.55 -49.36 -12.73
N THR A 520 15.36 -50.38 -12.49
CA THR A 520 15.02 -51.48 -11.56
C THR A 520 15.83 -51.33 -10.28
N MET A 521 15.13 -51.14 -9.16
CA MET A 521 15.72 -51.02 -7.83
C MET A 521 15.54 -52.34 -7.07
N THR A 522 16.66 -52.99 -6.74
CA THR A 522 16.66 -54.35 -6.19
C THR A 522 17.09 -54.41 -4.73
N GLU A 523 17.89 -53.46 -4.25
CA GLU A 523 18.45 -53.48 -2.90
C GLU A 523 17.61 -52.64 -1.93
N LYS A 524 17.13 -53.25 -0.85
CA LYS A 524 16.38 -52.55 0.20
C LYS A 524 17.29 -51.59 0.97
N TYR A 525 16.74 -50.43 1.30
CA TYR A 525 17.39 -49.33 2.02
C TYR A 525 18.67 -48.80 1.35
N SER A 526 18.80 -48.98 0.01
CA SER A 526 20.03 -48.73 -0.74
C SER A 526 19.77 -47.96 -2.05
N LEU A 527 19.05 -46.83 -1.97
CA LEU A 527 18.91 -45.93 -3.14
C LEU A 527 20.27 -45.36 -3.56
N LEU A 528 21.06 -44.91 -2.59
CA LEU A 528 22.38 -44.33 -2.82
C LEU A 528 23.45 -45.40 -2.67
N LYS A 529 24.41 -45.39 -3.59
CA LYS A 529 25.46 -46.39 -3.71
C LYS A 529 26.85 -45.75 -3.55
N PRO A 530 27.76 -46.31 -2.74
CA PRO A 530 29.13 -45.80 -2.58
C PRO A 530 29.89 -45.70 -3.92
N GLU A 531 29.75 -46.70 -4.78
CA GLU A 531 30.43 -46.77 -6.08
C GLU A 531 30.04 -45.65 -7.04
N LEU A 532 28.86 -45.05 -6.86
CA LEU A 532 28.39 -43.93 -7.68
C LEU A 532 28.78 -42.56 -7.11
N TYR A 533 29.35 -42.49 -5.91
CA TYR A 533 29.64 -41.22 -5.24
C TYR A 533 30.53 -40.31 -6.07
N ASN A 534 31.69 -40.78 -6.51
CA ASN A 534 32.67 -39.94 -7.22
C ASN A 534 32.11 -39.40 -8.54
N GLN A 535 31.38 -40.24 -9.29
CA GLN A 535 30.74 -39.84 -10.54
C GLN A 535 29.69 -38.74 -10.29
N VAL A 536 28.83 -38.94 -9.30
CA VAL A 536 27.76 -37.99 -8.97
C VAL A 536 28.32 -36.71 -8.35
N TYR A 537 29.40 -36.82 -7.57
CA TYR A 537 30.11 -35.67 -7.01
C TYR A 537 30.61 -34.75 -8.13
N GLN A 538 31.24 -35.29 -9.17
CA GLN A 538 31.72 -34.52 -10.33
C GLN A 538 30.58 -33.85 -11.10
N GLU A 539 29.39 -34.45 -11.11
CA GLU A 539 28.20 -33.89 -11.75
C GLU A 539 27.55 -32.74 -10.96
N ILE A 540 27.54 -32.81 -9.62
CA ILE A 540 26.82 -31.83 -8.78
C ILE A 540 27.73 -30.70 -8.30
N MET A 541 28.94 -31.04 -7.84
CA MET A 541 29.76 -30.13 -7.06
C MET A 541 30.28 -28.90 -7.81
N PRO A 542 30.60 -28.94 -9.13
CA PRO A 542 31.00 -27.74 -9.85
C PRO A 542 29.93 -26.62 -9.80
N LEU A 543 28.65 -26.96 -10.02
CA LEU A 543 27.55 -26.01 -9.93
C LEU A 543 27.26 -25.60 -8.49
N TYR A 544 27.34 -26.56 -7.55
CA TYR A 544 27.14 -26.29 -6.14
C TYR A 544 28.18 -25.31 -5.58
N GLN A 545 29.46 -25.45 -5.95
CA GLN A 545 30.53 -24.53 -5.55
C GLN A 545 30.32 -23.14 -6.13
N LYS A 546 29.95 -23.02 -7.41
CA LYS A 546 29.58 -21.72 -8.03
C LYS A 546 28.45 -21.04 -7.25
N ALA A 547 27.38 -21.78 -6.94
CA ALA A 547 26.26 -21.27 -6.16
C ALA A 547 26.61 -20.89 -4.72
N ALA A 548 27.56 -21.59 -4.09
CA ALA A 548 27.98 -21.30 -2.73
C ALA A 548 28.80 -20.01 -2.63
N LEU A 549 29.51 -19.65 -3.70
CA LEU A 549 30.36 -18.46 -3.80
C LEU A 549 29.65 -17.23 -4.43
N SER A 550 28.43 -17.42 -4.93
CA SER A 550 27.52 -16.36 -5.39
C SER A 550 26.63 -15.90 -4.24
#